data_AF-A0A7Z0EBE6-F1
#
_entry.id   AF-A0A7Z0EBE6-F1
#
_cell.length_a   1.000
_cell.length_b   1.000
_cell.length_c   1.000
_cell.angle_alpha   90.00
_cell.angle_beta   90.00
_cell.angle_gamma   90.00
#
_symmetry.space_group_name_H-M   'P 1'
#
loop_
_entity.id
_entity.type
_entity.pdbx_description
1 polymer ?
#
loop_
_entity_poly.entity_id
_entity_poly.type
_entity_poly.pdbx_seq_one_letter_code
_entity_poly.pdbx_strand_id
1 'polypeptide(L)'
;MTTLPDDWPLDESRDPIGDDAIDPLDGPLTAEPPHPVNWNLLTADESEIEWVELNRWVNWLRKTYGLPASIVPPLWHRHSELVWELSALHLHWVCAYDPDQHGSAPLGWHRDFADARQRLHDWVATSGTRVERDRPTRQTTWPGEEPVDASEEVPIVDRDEDFVQFVVADITSRSEAEAGFYAQSP
;
A
#
# COMPACT_ATOMS: atom_id res chain seq x y z
N MET A 1 25.13 2.45 -61.12
CA MET A 1 23.70 2.18 -61.38
C MET A 1 23.66 0.81 -62.02
N THR A 2 23.65 -0.23 -61.17
CA THR A 2 23.81 -1.63 -61.56
C THR A 2 22.56 -2.36 -61.09
N THR A 3 21.75 -2.79 -62.05
CA THR A 3 20.64 -3.72 -61.86
C THR A 3 21.10 -5.11 -62.26
N LEU A 4 20.80 -6.11 -61.43
CA LEU A 4 20.51 -7.48 -61.86
C LEU A 4 19.57 -8.10 -60.80
N PRO A 5 18.39 -8.60 -61.20
CA PRO A 5 17.52 -9.46 -60.38
C PRO A 5 17.94 -10.93 -60.55
N ASP A 6 17.60 -11.79 -59.58
CA ASP A 6 16.97 -13.09 -59.84
C ASP A 6 16.70 -13.88 -58.56
N ASP A 7 15.52 -14.52 -58.58
CA ASP A 7 15.18 -15.79 -57.97
C ASP A 7 15.58 -16.07 -56.52
N TRP A 8 14.59 -15.88 -55.63
CA TRP A 8 14.45 -16.73 -54.46
C TRP A 8 13.13 -17.52 -54.57
N PRO A 9 13.14 -18.86 -54.50
CA PRO A 9 11.91 -19.64 -54.60
C PRO A 9 11.10 -19.44 -53.32
N LEU A 10 9.83 -19.09 -53.46
CA LEU A 10 8.87 -19.18 -52.36
C LEU A 10 8.59 -20.66 -52.13
N ASP A 11 9.19 -21.21 -51.07
CA ASP A 11 8.78 -22.52 -50.55
C ASP A 11 7.40 -22.36 -49.90
N GLU A 12 6.37 -22.76 -50.63
CA GLU A 12 4.96 -22.81 -50.24
C GLU A 12 4.62 -24.00 -49.31
N SER A 13 5.55 -24.45 -48.46
CA SER A 13 5.31 -25.62 -47.60
C SER A 13 5.66 -25.43 -46.12
N ARG A 14 5.21 -24.33 -45.51
CA ARG A 14 5.02 -24.28 -44.06
C ARG A 14 3.54 -24.11 -43.74
N ASP A 15 2.94 -25.23 -43.33
CA ASP A 15 1.58 -25.29 -42.80
C ASP A 15 1.33 -24.17 -41.77
N PRO A 16 0.11 -23.59 -41.72
CA PRO A 16 -0.21 -22.55 -40.78
C PRO A 16 -0.11 -23.14 -39.37
N ILE A 17 0.87 -22.71 -38.58
CA ILE A 17 0.85 -22.94 -37.14
C ILE A 17 -0.39 -22.19 -36.66
N GLY A 18 -1.42 -22.96 -36.29
CA GLY A 18 -2.72 -22.46 -35.89
C GLY A 18 -2.61 -21.44 -34.76
N ASP A 19 -3.50 -20.46 -34.84
CA ASP A 19 -3.64 -19.29 -33.97
C ASP A 19 -4.08 -19.62 -32.52
N ASP A 20 -3.88 -20.85 -32.07
CA ASP A 20 -4.45 -21.39 -30.81
C ASP A 20 -3.38 -22.02 -29.90
N ALA A 21 -2.22 -21.39 -29.79
CA ALA A 21 -1.33 -21.58 -28.66
C ALA A 21 -1.34 -20.31 -27.81
N ILE A 22 -2.46 -20.08 -27.14
CA ILE A 22 -2.53 -19.15 -26.00
C ILE A 22 -1.64 -19.75 -24.93
N ASP A 23 -0.40 -19.27 -24.84
CA ASP A 23 0.44 -19.48 -23.67
C ASP A 23 -0.29 -18.85 -22.47
N PRO A 24 -0.70 -19.63 -21.44
CA PRO A 24 -1.38 -19.07 -20.27
C PRO A 24 -0.54 -18.08 -19.46
N LEU A 25 0.71 -17.83 -19.88
CA LEU A 25 1.64 -16.88 -19.27
C LEU A 25 1.68 -15.51 -19.99
N ASP A 26 0.94 -15.33 -21.09
CA ASP A 26 0.93 -14.11 -21.92
C ASP A 26 -0.34 -13.25 -21.73
N GLY A 27 -0.91 -13.27 -20.52
CA GLY A 27 -1.76 -12.15 -20.09
C GLY A 27 -0.91 -10.88 -20.05
N PRO A 28 -1.44 -9.69 -20.41
CA PRO A 28 -0.65 -8.48 -20.25
C PRO A 28 -0.19 -8.41 -18.78
N LEU A 29 1.13 -8.42 -18.57
CA LEU A 29 1.77 -8.07 -17.28
C LEU A 29 1.55 -6.59 -16.95
N THR A 30 0.42 -6.02 -17.35
CA THR A 30 0.00 -4.69 -16.94
C THR A 30 -0.37 -4.82 -15.49
N ALA A 31 0.57 -4.45 -14.62
CA ALA A 31 0.27 -4.15 -13.23
C ALA A 31 -1.00 -3.29 -13.22
N GLU A 32 -1.96 -3.66 -12.37
CA GLU A 32 -3.21 -2.93 -12.26
C GLU A 32 -2.90 -1.43 -12.03
N PRO A 33 -3.61 -0.50 -12.70
CA PRO A 33 -3.38 0.91 -12.51
C PRO A 33 -3.46 1.25 -11.02
N PRO A 34 -2.52 2.06 -10.49
CA PRO A 34 -2.50 2.42 -9.08
C PRO A 34 -3.84 3.05 -8.67
N HIS A 35 -4.53 2.45 -7.72
CA HIS A 35 -5.85 2.87 -7.25
C HIS A 35 -5.84 3.29 -5.77
N PRO A 36 -6.80 4.15 -5.34
CA PRO A 36 -6.97 4.46 -3.93
C PRO A 36 -7.19 3.21 -3.08
N VAL A 37 -6.40 3.07 -2.02
CA VAL A 37 -6.55 2.00 -1.03
C VAL A 37 -7.64 2.41 -0.03
N ASN A 38 -8.74 1.67 -0.01
CA ASN A 38 -9.79 1.85 1.01
C ASN A 38 -9.74 0.69 2.00
N TRP A 39 -9.02 0.88 3.11
CA TRP A 39 -8.82 -0.11 4.16
C TRP A 39 -10.10 -0.73 4.75
N ASN A 40 -11.24 -0.04 4.65
CA ASN A 40 -12.51 -0.56 5.16
C ASN A 40 -13.18 -1.57 4.20
N LEU A 41 -12.76 -1.60 2.93
CA LEU A 41 -13.38 -2.42 1.89
C LEU A 41 -12.49 -3.57 1.41
N LEU A 42 -11.24 -3.62 1.85
CA LEU A 42 -10.32 -4.69 1.46
C LEU A 42 -10.77 -6.03 2.02
N THR A 43 -10.73 -7.04 1.17
CA THR A 43 -10.80 -8.44 1.57
C THR A 43 -9.58 -8.84 2.42
N ALA A 44 -9.63 -10.02 3.03
CA ALA A 44 -8.50 -10.60 3.75
C ALA A 44 -7.22 -10.65 2.89
N ASP A 45 -7.32 -11.19 1.67
CA ASP A 45 -6.19 -11.34 0.75
C ASP A 45 -5.64 -9.99 0.26
N GLU A 46 -6.53 -9.05 -0.11
CA GLU A 46 -6.12 -7.71 -0.53
C GLU A 46 -5.43 -6.95 0.62
N SER A 47 -5.96 -7.08 1.84
CA SER A 47 -5.39 -6.41 3.01
C SER A 47 -3.98 -6.88 3.32
N GLU A 48 -3.68 -8.18 3.14
CA GLU A 48 -2.33 -8.72 3.36
C GLU A 48 -1.31 -8.05 2.43
N ILE A 49 -1.65 -7.97 1.14
CA ILE A 49 -0.79 -7.37 0.11
C ILE A 49 -0.55 -5.89 0.43
N GLU A 50 -1.61 -5.14 0.69
CA GLU A 50 -1.53 -3.70 0.96
C GLU A 50 -0.74 -3.41 2.23
N TRP A 51 -0.90 -4.21 3.29
CA TRP A 51 -0.12 -4.05 4.52
C TRP A 51 1.37 -4.27 4.28
N VAL A 52 1.75 -5.32 3.55
CA VAL A 52 3.15 -5.67 3.27
C VAL A 52 3.81 -4.61 2.39
N GLU A 53 3.15 -4.19 1.31
CA GLU A 53 3.67 -3.17 0.40
C GLU A 53 3.82 -1.82 1.10
N LEU A 54 2.79 -1.39 1.85
CA LEU A 54 2.89 -0.15 2.60
C LEU A 54 4.02 -0.21 3.65
N ASN A 55 4.16 -1.32 4.38
CA ASN A 55 5.23 -1.46 5.36
C ASN A 55 6.64 -1.43 4.75
N ARG A 56 6.82 -2.04 3.57
CA ARG A 56 8.06 -1.97 2.81
C ARG A 56 8.35 -0.53 2.41
N TRP A 57 7.37 0.17 1.85
CA TRP A 57 7.53 1.54 1.39
C TRP A 57 7.77 2.52 2.54
N VAL A 58 7.04 2.43 3.65
CA VAL A 58 7.25 3.26 4.85
C VAL A 58 8.67 3.05 5.42
N ASN A 59 9.15 1.80 5.43
CA ASN A 59 10.53 1.50 5.84
C ASN A 59 11.58 2.11 4.91
N TRP A 60 11.33 2.11 3.60
CA TRP A 60 12.16 2.82 2.65
C TRP A 60 12.11 4.33 2.89
N LEU A 61 10.92 4.92 2.99
CA LEU A 61 10.71 6.36 3.16
C LEU A 61 11.46 6.91 4.38
N ARG A 62 11.27 6.28 5.55
CA ARG A 62 11.90 6.73 6.80
C ARG A 62 13.42 6.60 6.78
N LYS A 63 13.97 5.57 6.13
CA LYS A 63 15.42 5.40 5.99
C LYS A 63 16.02 6.39 4.96
N THR A 64 15.36 6.56 3.82
CA THR A 64 15.83 7.42 2.71
C THR A 64 15.82 8.89 3.10
N TYR A 65 14.78 9.36 3.79
CA TYR A 65 14.64 10.76 4.19
C TYR A 65 15.07 11.05 5.63
N GLY A 66 15.58 10.05 6.36
CA GLY A 66 16.04 10.20 7.75
C GLY A 66 14.93 10.67 8.70
N LEU A 67 13.72 10.15 8.55
CA LEU A 67 12.56 10.62 9.32
C LEU A 67 12.66 10.18 10.78
N PRO A 68 12.50 11.10 11.75
CA PRO A 68 12.47 10.75 13.16
C PRO A 68 11.14 10.10 13.56
N ALA A 69 11.12 9.48 14.74
CA ALA A 69 9.91 8.87 15.31
C ALA A 69 8.76 9.86 15.55
N SER A 70 9.06 11.18 15.60
CA SER A 70 8.06 12.23 15.68
C SER A 70 7.31 12.48 14.36
N ILE A 71 7.75 11.89 13.24
CA ILE A 71 7.04 11.94 11.95
C ILE A 71 6.46 10.57 11.62
N VAL A 72 7.26 9.51 11.75
CA VAL A 72 6.82 8.13 11.52
C VAL A 72 7.24 7.30 12.73
N PRO A 73 6.33 7.01 13.68
CA PRO A 73 6.64 6.24 14.86
C PRO A 73 6.78 4.75 14.54
N PRO A 74 7.41 3.94 15.42
CA PRO A 74 7.61 2.51 15.15
C PRO A 74 6.30 1.73 14.92
N LEU A 75 5.26 2.00 15.72
CA LEU A 75 3.94 1.38 15.61
C LEU A 75 2.93 2.20 14.79
N TRP A 76 3.38 2.87 13.73
CA TRP A 76 2.51 3.67 12.85
C TRP A 76 1.29 2.91 12.34
N HIS A 77 1.40 1.59 12.15
CA HIS A 77 0.32 0.71 11.68
C HIS A 77 -0.86 0.59 12.65
N ARG A 78 -0.67 0.95 13.93
CA ARG A 78 -1.75 0.98 14.93
C ARG A 78 -2.56 2.28 14.93
N HIS A 79 -2.13 3.28 14.16
CA HIS A 79 -2.79 4.58 14.08
C HIS A 79 -3.45 4.74 12.73
N SER A 80 -4.78 4.65 12.71
CA SER A 80 -5.56 4.72 11.47
C SER A 80 -5.27 6.00 10.69
N GLU A 81 -5.13 7.15 11.36
CA GLU A 81 -4.78 8.43 10.72
C GLU A 81 -3.42 8.41 10.01
N LEU A 82 -2.44 7.69 10.56
CA LEU A 82 -1.14 7.52 9.91
C LEU A 82 -1.24 6.53 8.75
N VAL A 83 -1.98 5.44 8.92
CA VAL A 83 -2.22 4.44 7.87
C VAL A 83 -2.86 5.11 6.65
N TRP A 84 -3.92 5.90 6.84
CA TRP A 84 -4.59 6.62 5.75
C TRP A 84 -3.68 7.62 5.04
N GLU A 85 -2.98 8.47 5.80
CA GLU A 85 -2.08 9.49 5.22
C GLU A 85 -0.89 8.85 4.48
N LEU A 86 -0.28 7.80 5.06
CA LEU A 86 0.84 7.09 4.46
C LEU A 86 0.42 6.31 3.21
N SER A 87 -0.78 5.72 3.20
CA SER A 87 -1.33 5.05 2.02
C SER A 87 -1.53 6.02 0.85
N ALA A 88 -2.11 7.19 1.12
CA ALA A 88 -2.29 8.23 0.11
C ALA A 88 -0.95 8.76 -0.42
N LEU A 89 0.03 8.94 0.46
CA LEU A 89 1.38 9.39 0.08
C LEU A 89 2.13 8.33 -0.74
N HIS A 90 1.95 7.05 -0.40
CA HIS A 90 2.49 5.92 -1.16
C HIS A 90 1.89 5.89 -2.57
N LEU A 91 0.57 5.96 -2.68
CA LEU A 91 -0.11 6.02 -3.97
C LEU A 91 0.36 7.20 -4.82
N HIS A 92 0.48 8.38 -4.22
CA HIS A 92 1.00 9.55 -4.93
C HIS A 92 2.44 9.34 -5.41
N TRP A 93 3.28 8.66 -4.61
CA TRP A 93 4.64 8.30 -5.00
C TRP A 93 4.63 7.35 -6.20
N VAL A 94 3.83 6.28 -6.17
CA VAL A 94 3.69 5.33 -7.29
C VAL A 94 3.29 6.06 -8.57
N CYS A 95 2.24 6.88 -8.52
CA CYS A 95 1.80 7.67 -9.67
C CYS A 95 2.89 8.64 -10.15
N ALA A 96 3.61 9.32 -9.25
CA ALA A 96 4.62 10.32 -9.64
C ALA A 96 5.85 9.72 -10.34
N TYR A 97 6.12 8.42 -10.15
CA TYR A 97 7.22 7.69 -10.77
C TYR A 97 6.77 6.71 -11.86
N ASP A 98 5.51 6.80 -12.30
CA ASP A 98 5.00 6.05 -13.44
C ASP A 98 5.77 6.41 -14.74
N PRO A 99 6.12 5.44 -15.61
CA PRO A 99 6.85 5.71 -16.85
C PRO A 99 6.17 6.68 -17.81
N ASP A 100 4.84 6.75 -17.79
CA ASP A 100 4.05 7.63 -18.67
C ASP A 100 3.84 9.03 -18.06
N GLN A 101 4.30 9.26 -16.82
CA GLN A 101 4.18 10.56 -16.18
C GLN A 101 5.21 11.59 -16.64
N HIS A 102 4.86 12.86 -16.47
CA HIS A 102 5.76 13.97 -16.75
C HIS A 102 7.00 13.90 -15.85
N GLY A 103 8.18 14.16 -16.41
CA GLY A 103 9.45 14.14 -15.65
C GLY A 103 9.54 15.15 -14.48
N SER A 104 8.61 16.10 -14.39
CA SER A 104 8.47 17.01 -13.24
C SER A 104 7.58 16.47 -12.12
N ALA A 105 6.85 15.37 -12.33
CA ALA A 105 5.94 14.79 -11.35
C ALA A 105 6.64 14.40 -10.02
N PRO A 106 7.87 13.84 -10.01
CA PRO A 106 8.60 13.60 -8.77
C PRO A 106 8.85 14.88 -7.95
N LEU A 107 9.08 16.03 -8.60
CA LEU A 107 9.23 17.30 -7.90
C LEU A 107 7.90 17.77 -7.29
N GLY A 108 6.78 17.52 -7.97
CA GLY A 108 5.43 17.73 -7.42
C GLY A 108 5.21 16.91 -6.15
N TRP A 109 5.52 15.62 -6.19
CA TRP A 109 5.41 14.74 -5.02
C TRP A 109 6.24 15.23 -3.82
N HIS A 110 7.46 15.74 -4.04
CA HIS A 110 8.26 16.27 -2.93
C HIS A 110 7.66 17.52 -2.29
N ARG A 111 6.92 18.34 -3.04
CA ARG A 111 6.19 19.49 -2.49
C ARG A 111 5.07 19.00 -1.58
N ASP A 112 4.26 18.07 -2.06
CA ASP A 112 3.12 17.56 -1.30
C ASP A 112 3.58 16.71 -0.10
N PHE A 113 4.71 16.02 -0.22
CA PHE A 113 5.37 15.33 0.89
C PHE A 113 5.83 16.29 2.00
N ALA A 114 6.23 17.53 1.67
CA ALA A 114 6.58 18.51 2.68
C ALA A 114 5.39 18.86 3.57
N ASP A 115 4.20 19.05 2.96
CA ASP A 115 2.97 19.34 3.69
C ASP A 115 2.47 18.11 4.46
N ALA A 116 2.58 16.91 3.88
CA ALA A 116 2.22 15.65 4.55
C ALA A 116 3.05 15.40 5.82
N ARG A 117 4.37 15.71 5.80
CA ARG A 117 5.22 15.58 6.99
C ARG A 117 4.74 16.42 8.16
N GLN A 118 4.19 17.61 7.93
CA GLN A 118 3.63 18.43 9.00
C GLN A 118 2.37 17.76 9.60
N ARG A 119 1.48 17.22 8.76
CA ARG A 119 0.29 16.48 9.24
C ARG A 119 0.67 15.23 10.03
N LEU A 120 1.60 14.44 9.51
CA LEU A 120 2.14 13.26 10.21
C LEU A 120 2.71 13.63 11.58
N HIS A 121 3.48 14.72 11.66
CA HIS A 121 3.99 15.23 12.93
C HIS A 121 2.87 15.55 13.92
N ASP A 122 1.83 16.24 13.46
CA ASP A 122 0.72 16.66 14.29
C ASP A 122 -0.12 15.46 14.79
N TRP A 123 -0.26 14.41 13.97
CA TRP A 123 -0.88 13.14 14.37
C TRP A 123 -0.08 12.44 15.47
N VAL A 124 1.24 12.29 15.29
CA VAL A 124 2.11 11.66 16.29
C VAL A 124 2.13 12.45 17.59
N ALA A 125 2.16 13.79 17.51
CA ALA A 125 2.09 14.66 18.68
C ALA A 125 0.76 14.51 19.44
N THR A 126 -0.34 14.26 18.72
CA THR A 126 -1.67 14.09 19.29
C THR A 126 -1.87 12.71 19.91
N SER A 127 -1.37 11.64 19.28
CA SER A 127 -1.42 10.28 19.85
C SER A 127 -0.49 10.14 21.06
N GLY A 128 0.63 10.87 21.05
CA GLY A 128 1.65 10.83 22.10
C GLY A 128 2.62 9.65 21.97
N THR A 129 2.61 8.96 20.83
CA THR A 129 3.52 7.85 20.53
C THR A 129 4.98 8.29 20.51
N ARG A 130 5.86 7.41 21.01
CA ARG A 130 7.31 7.62 21.15
C ARG A 130 8.07 6.43 20.58
N VAL A 131 9.40 6.52 20.60
CA VAL A 131 10.26 5.45 20.08
C VAL A 131 10.19 4.16 20.90
N GLU A 132 10.02 4.25 22.22
CA GLU A 132 9.99 3.08 23.12
C GLU A 132 8.57 2.69 23.56
N ARG A 133 7.59 3.54 23.31
CA ARG A 133 6.25 3.42 23.88
C ARG A 133 5.21 3.94 22.92
N ASP A 134 4.10 3.24 22.85
CA ASP A 134 2.97 3.60 22.02
C ASP A 134 1.73 3.88 22.85
N ARG A 135 0.88 4.77 22.35
CA ARG A 135 -0.41 5.06 22.94
C ARG A 135 -1.44 5.22 21.80
N PRO A 136 -2.51 4.40 21.79
CA PRO A 136 -3.56 4.54 20.80
C PRO A 136 -4.16 5.95 20.78
N THR A 137 -4.52 6.42 19.59
CA THR A 137 -5.07 7.75 19.38
C THR A 137 -6.37 7.91 20.13
N ARG A 138 -6.42 8.92 21.01
CA ARG A 138 -7.58 9.15 21.87
C ARG A 138 -8.77 9.64 21.04
N GLN A 139 -9.87 8.89 21.11
CA GLN A 139 -11.15 9.33 20.57
C GLN A 139 -11.89 10.19 21.60
N THR A 140 -12.46 11.29 21.14
CA THR A 140 -13.31 12.15 21.99
C THR A 140 -14.71 11.55 22.03
N THR A 141 -15.17 11.17 23.22
CA THR A 141 -16.57 10.76 23.44
C THR A 141 -17.50 11.95 23.29
N TRP A 142 -18.49 11.83 22.40
CA TRP A 142 -19.52 12.85 22.19
C TRP A 142 -20.67 12.70 23.20
N PRO A 143 -21.48 13.75 23.43
CA PRO A 143 -22.64 13.66 24.31
C PRO A 143 -23.62 12.55 23.87
N GLY A 144 -23.88 11.59 24.75
CA GLY A 144 -24.76 10.45 24.49
C GLY A 144 -24.04 9.16 24.05
N GLU A 145 -22.73 9.22 23.83
CA GLU A 145 -21.90 8.04 23.63
C GLU A 145 -21.42 7.49 24.98
N GLU A 146 -21.22 6.17 25.04
CA GLU A 146 -20.59 5.55 26.20
C GLU A 146 -19.12 6.00 26.26
N PRO A 147 -18.63 6.45 27.43
CA PRO A 147 -17.22 6.79 27.59
C PRO A 147 -16.33 5.60 27.24
N VAL A 148 -15.36 5.83 26.36
CA VAL A 148 -14.33 4.82 26.06
C VAL A 148 -13.25 4.91 27.14
N ASP A 149 -12.83 3.74 27.64
CA ASP A 149 -11.75 3.67 28.62
C ASP A 149 -10.47 4.31 28.08
N ALA A 150 -9.73 4.98 28.97
CA ALA A 150 -8.48 5.61 28.59
C ALA A 150 -7.45 4.55 28.20
N SER A 151 -7.03 4.55 26.94
CA SER A 151 -5.97 3.64 26.46
C SER A 151 -4.66 3.89 27.20
N GLU A 152 -4.08 2.80 27.71
CA GLU A 152 -2.79 2.79 28.41
C GLU A 152 -1.60 2.85 27.42
N GLU A 153 -0.46 3.29 27.93
CA GLU A 153 0.80 3.33 27.18
C GLU A 153 1.47 1.96 27.19
N VAL A 154 1.73 1.41 26.00
CA VAL A 154 2.29 0.05 25.80
C VAL A 154 3.77 0.17 25.41
N PRO A 155 4.69 -0.60 26.04
CA PRO A 155 6.09 -0.63 25.63
C PRO A 155 6.26 -1.31 24.26
N ILE A 156 7.15 -0.76 23.43
CA ILE A 156 7.50 -1.31 22.12
C ILE A 156 8.73 -2.21 22.33
N VAL A 157 8.55 -3.53 22.29
CA VAL A 157 9.64 -4.50 22.49
C VAL A 157 10.26 -4.91 21.17
N ASP A 158 9.43 -5.36 20.23
CA ASP A 158 9.82 -5.70 18.86
C ASP A 158 8.74 -5.19 17.92
N ARG A 159 9.12 -4.22 17.09
CA ARG A 159 8.22 -3.57 16.15
C ARG A 159 7.83 -4.47 15.00
N ASP A 160 8.73 -5.35 14.54
CA ASP A 160 8.47 -6.20 13.39
C ASP A 160 7.59 -7.38 13.80
N GLU A 161 7.80 -7.94 15.00
CA GLU A 161 6.88 -8.91 15.58
C GLU A 161 5.48 -8.31 15.78
N ASP A 162 5.39 -7.09 16.34
CA ASP A 162 4.12 -6.38 16.55
C ASP A 162 3.37 -6.17 15.22
N PHE A 163 4.09 -5.77 14.16
CA PHE A 163 3.52 -5.59 12.83
C PHE A 163 2.95 -6.90 12.28
N VAL A 164 3.69 -8.01 12.39
CA VAL A 164 3.21 -9.32 11.93
C VAL A 164 1.97 -9.75 12.70
N GLN A 165 1.96 -9.62 14.03
CA GLN A 165 0.81 -9.96 14.86
C GLN A 165 -0.41 -9.12 14.50
N PHE A 166 -0.23 -7.82 14.26
CA PHE A 166 -1.29 -6.91 13.85
C PHE A 166 -1.90 -7.32 12.50
N VAL A 167 -1.07 -7.60 11.49
CA VAL A 167 -1.54 -8.00 10.15
C VAL A 167 -2.27 -9.34 10.20
N VAL A 168 -1.75 -10.33 10.93
CA VAL A 168 -2.44 -11.62 11.11
C VAL A 168 -3.81 -11.44 11.77
N ALA A 169 -3.91 -10.57 12.77
CA ALA A 169 -5.18 -10.28 13.44
C ALA A 169 -6.18 -9.59 12.51
N ASP A 170 -5.74 -8.61 11.70
CA ASP A 170 -6.59 -7.92 10.72
C ASP A 170 -7.11 -8.88 9.65
N ILE A 171 -6.24 -9.70 9.05
CA ILE A 171 -6.61 -10.72 8.05
C ILE A 171 -7.62 -11.71 8.64
N THR A 172 -7.37 -12.21 9.86
CA THR A 172 -8.28 -13.15 10.53
C THR A 172 -9.66 -12.52 10.73
N SER A 173 -9.71 -11.28 11.23
CA SER A 173 -10.96 -10.56 11.45
C SER A 173 -11.74 -10.36 10.15
N ARG A 174 -11.07 -10.07 9.03
CA ARG A 174 -11.70 -9.91 7.72
C ARG A 174 -12.23 -11.22 7.19
N SER A 175 -11.44 -12.29 7.28
CA SER A 175 -11.84 -13.64 6.85
C SER A 175 -13.07 -14.14 7.61
N GLU A 176 -13.14 -13.90 8.91
CA GLU A 176 -14.32 -14.23 9.73
C GLU A 176 -15.56 -13.42 9.29
N ALA A 177 -15.40 -12.13 9.00
CA ALA A 177 -16.49 -11.28 8.52
C ALA A 177 -17.00 -11.73 7.14
N GLU A 178 -16.10 -12.08 6.22
CA GLU A 178 -16.43 -12.62 4.89
C GLU A 178 -17.16 -13.96 4.99
N ALA A 179 -16.64 -14.90 5.79
CA ALA A 179 -17.29 -16.18 6.03
C ALA A 179 -18.69 -16.00 6.63
N GLY A 180 -18.83 -15.06 7.56
CA GLY A 180 -20.13 -14.67 8.13
C GLY A 180 -21.10 -14.12 7.10
N PHE A 181 -20.62 -13.32 6.14
CA PHE A 181 -21.43 -12.78 5.03
C PHE A 181 -21.89 -13.87 4.07
N TYR A 182 -21.00 -14.79 3.67
CA TYR A 182 -21.35 -15.92 2.80
C TYR A 182 -22.32 -16.89 3.47
N ALA A 183 -22.18 -17.14 4.78
CA ALA A 183 -23.10 -18.00 5.53
C ALA A 183 -24.52 -17.40 5.69
N GLN A 184 -24.66 -16.08 5.58
CA GLN A 184 -25.93 -15.35 5.67
C GLN A 184 -26.58 -15.07 4.32
N SER A 185 -25.87 -15.32 3.21
CA SER A 185 -26.36 -15.15 1.84
C SER A 185 -27.03 -16.46 1.36
N PRO A 186 -28.34 -16.46 1.05
CA PRO A 186 -29.11 -17.67 0.70
C PRO A 186 -28.88 -18.19 -0.73
#